data_AF-A0A1M5TXW3-F1
#
_entry.id   AF-A0A1M5TXW3-F1
#
_cell.length_a   1.000
_cell.length_b   1.000
_cell.length_c   1.000
_cell.angle_alpha   90.00
_cell.angle_beta   90.00
_cell.angle_gamma   90.00
#
_symmetry.space_group_name_H-M   'P 1'
#
loop_
_entity.id
_entity.type
_entity.pdbx_description
1 polymer ?
#
loop_
_entity_poly.entity_id
_entity_poly.type
_entity_poly.pdbx_seq_one_letter_code
_entity_poly.pdbx_strand_id
1 'polypeptide(L)'
;MTGEEILQYILPEIVILIPVLIILGQAIKQIPKVKDWTIPIILAVIGIVVSILILGFENGFTGSIVLNGVLQGILCAGMAVYVHQLTIQSTRKRKEDEDQD
;
A
#
# COMPACT_ATOMS: atom_id res chain seq x y z
N MET A 1 4.25 -18.98 -3.12
CA MET A 1 3.15 -18.05 -3.40
C MET A 1 3.70 -16.99 -4.33
N THR A 2 3.39 -17.05 -5.62
CA THR A 2 3.85 -16.08 -6.62
C THR A 2 3.04 -14.79 -6.46
N GLY A 3 3.63 -13.61 -6.73
CA GLY A 3 2.96 -12.32 -6.53
C GLY A 3 1.64 -12.16 -7.30
N GLU A 4 1.45 -12.94 -8.36
CA GLU A 4 0.20 -13.01 -9.14
C GLU A 4 -0.98 -13.53 -8.33
N GLU A 5 -0.78 -14.49 -7.41
CA GLU A 5 -1.87 -15.05 -6.62
C GLU A 5 -2.47 -13.98 -5.71
N ILE A 6 -1.64 -13.11 -5.13
CA ILE A 6 -2.09 -12.03 -4.24
C ILE A 6 -2.89 -10.98 -5.02
N LEU A 7 -2.47 -10.64 -6.24
CA LEU A 7 -3.19 -9.70 -7.11
C LEU A 7 -4.58 -10.24 -7.51
N GLN A 8 -4.75 -11.56 -7.61
CA GLN A 8 -6.04 -12.19 -7.87
C GLN A 8 -7.03 -12.08 -6.69
N TYR A 9 -6.54 -11.87 -5.47
CA TYR A 9 -7.38 -11.60 -4.30
C TYR A 9 -7.76 -10.12 -4.15
N ILE A 10 -7.13 -9.23 -4.91
CA ILE A 10 -7.44 -7.79 -4.90
C ILE A 10 -8.49 -7.51 -5.96
N LEU A 11 -9.56 -6.80 -5.57
CA LEU A 11 -10.59 -6.42 -6.52
C LEU A 11 -9.99 -5.49 -7.59
N PRO A 12 -10.32 -5.65 -8.88
CA PRO A 12 -9.73 -4.87 -9.96
C PRO A 12 -9.92 -3.35 -9.77
N GLU A 13 -11.03 -2.93 -9.18
CA GLU A 13 -11.35 -1.54 -8.83
C GLU A 13 -10.41 -0.98 -7.75
N ILE A 14 -9.89 -1.84 -6.87
CA ILE A 14 -9.01 -1.49 -5.75
C ILE A 14 -7.53 -1.59 -6.15
N VAL A 15 -7.17 -2.32 -7.22
CA VAL A 15 -5.76 -2.46 -7.66
C VAL A 15 -5.07 -1.11 -7.86
N ILE A 16 -5.80 -0.10 -8.36
CA ILE A 16 -5.27 1.27 -8.53
C ILE A 16 -4.90 1.95 -7.20
N LEU A 17 -5.45 1.49 -6.08
CA LEU A 17 -5.15 2.01 -4.74
C LEU A 17 -3.68 1.75 -4.35
N ILE A 18 -3.07 0.66 -4.84
CA ILE A 18 -1.69 0.29 -4.51
C ILE A 18 -0.69 1.37 -4.97
N PRO A 19 -0.61 1.75 -6.26
CA PRO A 19 0.28 2.82 -6.70
C PRO A 19 -0.06 4.17 -6.06
N VAL A 20 -1.34 4.45 -5.81
CA VAL A 20 -1.78 5.67 -5.11
C VAL A 20 -1.22 5.72 -3.68
N LEU A 21 -1.32 4.62 -2.92
CA LEU A 21 -0.76 4.49 -1.58
C LEU A 21 0.77 4.60 -1.58
N ILE A 22 1.46 4.09 -2.59
CA ILE A 22 2.92 4.24 -2.71
C ILE A 22 3.29 5.73 -2.84
N ILE A 23 2.62 6.47 -3.73
CA ILE A 23 2.86 7.91 -3.92
C ILE A 23 2.54 8.69 -2.64
N LEU A 24 1.41 8.39 -2.00
CA LEU A 24 1.04 8.95 -0.70
C LEU A 24 2.08 8.67 0.38
N GLY A 25 2.59 7.43 0.42
CA GLY A 25 3.64 7.03 1.35
C GLY A 25 4.93 7.83 1.14
N GLN A 26 5.32 8.07 -0.10
CA GLN A 26 6.46 8.94 -0.42
C GLN A 26 6.21 10.39 -0.01
N ALA A 27 5.01 10.91 -0.26
CA ALA A 27 4.64 12.27 0.13
C ALA A 27 4.67 12.46 1.66
N ILE A 28 4.14 11.48 2.42
CA ILE A 28 4.18 11.50 3.88
C ILE A 28 5.62 11.40 4.39
N LYS A 29 6.46 10.60 3.75
CA LYS A 29 7.89 10.44 4.10
C LYS A 29 8.68 11.74 3.98
N GLN A 30 8.29 12.64 3.06
CA GLN A 30 8.92 13.95 2.90
C GLN A 30 8.64 14.91 4.07
N ILE A 31 7.70 14.59 4.96
CA ILE A 31 7.35 15.43 6.10
C ILE A 31 8.37 15.21 7.23
N PRO A 32 9.19 16.22 7.60
CA PRO A 32 10.31 16.06 8.53
C PRO A 32 9.90 15.69 9.97
N LYS A 33 8.61 15.77 10.31
CA LYS A 33 8.06 15.36 11.61
C LYS A 33 7.53 13.92 11.64
N VAL A 34 7.48 13.21 10.51
CA VAL A 34 6.91 11.86 10.45
C VAL A 34 8.03 10.82 10.53
N LYS A 35 7.91 9.90 11.49
CA LYS A 35 8.86 8.81 11.69
C LYS A 35 8.53 7.66 10.74
N ASP A 36 9.55 6.97 10.22
CA ASP A 36 9.35 5.90 9.22
C ASP A 36 8.40 4.79 9.67
N TRP A 37 8.38 4.48 10.97
CA TRP A 37 7.47 3.46 11.53
C TRP A 37 5.99 3.88 11.53
N THR A 38 5.71 5.19 11.45
CA THR A 38 4.34 5.71 11.40
C THR A 38 3.75 5.66 9.99
N ILE A 39 4.60 5.65 8.96
CA ILE A 39 4.19 5.62 7.55
C ILE A 39 3.30 4.40 7.24
N PRO A 40 3.67 3.15 7.62
CA PRO A 40 2.81 1.98 7.43
C PRO A 40 1.46 2.09 8.13
N ILE A 41 1.43 2.66 9.34
CA ILE A 41 0.20 2.79 10.13
C ILE A 41 -0.74 3.80 9.46
N ILE A 42 -0.21 4.94 9.04
CA ILE A 42 -0.98 5.96 8.33
C ILE A 42 -1.51 5.41 7.01
N LEU A 43 -0.66 4.71 6.24
CA LEU A 43 -1.07 4.07 4.99
C LEU A 43 -2.13 2.99 5.20
N ALA A 44 -2.05 2.20 6.28
CA ALA A 44 -3.05 1.20 6.60
C ALA A 44 -4.41 1.84 6.90
N VAL A 45 -4.44 2.89 7.72
CA VAL A 45 -5.69 3.61 8.03
C VAL A 45 -6.28 4.26 6.78
N ILE A 46 -5.45 4.95 5.98
CA ILE A 46 -5.89 5.58 4.73
C ILE A 46 -6.39 4.51 3.75
N GLY A 47 -5.65 3.41 3.58
CA GLY A 47 -6.02 2.31 2.70
C GLY A 47 -7.38 1.71 3.06
N ILE A 48 -7.64 1.45 4.35
CA ILE A 48 -8.94 0.95 4.82
C ILE A 48 -10.07 1.94 4.51
N VAL A 49 -9.89 3.20 4.87
CA VAL A 49 -10.92 4.23 4.67
C VAL A 49 -11.23 4.40 3.19
N VAL A 50 -10.20 4.50 2.34
CA VAL A 50 -10.37 4.67 0.89
C VAL A 50 -11.00 3.44 0.26
N SER A 51 -10.58 2.22 0.62
CA SER A 51 -11.19 0.99 0.10
C SER A 51 -12.67 0.86 0.44
N ILE A 52 -13.06 1.22 1.68
CA ILE A 52 -14.47 1.23 2.10
C ILE A 52 -15.24 2.29 1.30
N LEU A 53 -14.66 3.48 1.09
CA LEU A 53 -15.30 4.53 0.31
C LEU A 53 -15.52 4.10 -1.15
N ILE A 54 -14.50 3.55 -1.81
CA ILE A 54 -14.59 3.08 -3.21
C ILE A 54 -15.75 2.07 -3.34
N LEU A 55 -15.69 0.98 -2.58
CA LEU A 55 -16.71 -0.06 -2.66
C LEU A 55 -18.09 0.43 -2.21
N GLY A 56 -18.14 1.31 -1.21
CA GLY A 56 -19.36 1.90 -0.68
C GLY A 56 -20.04 2.88 -1.65
N PHE A 57 -19.27 3.62 -2.44
CA PHE A 57 -19.80 4.51 -3.48
C PHE A 57 -20.29 3.73 -4.70
N GLU A 58 -19.64 2.62 -5.06
CA GLU A 58 -20.04 1.80 -6.21
C GLU A 58 -21.27 0.92 -5.92
N ASN A 59 -21.31 0.29 -4.74
CA ASN A 59 -22.28 -0.77 -4.43
C ASN A 59 -23.13 -0.49 -3.17
N GLY A 60 -22.95 0.67 -2.52
CA GLY A 60 -23.66 1.08 -1.31
C GLY A 60 -22.99 0.64 0.00
N PHE A 61 -23.36 1.28 1.12
CA PHE A 61 -22.81 0.97 2.44
C PHE A 61 -23.54 -0.21 3.10
N THR A 62 -23.13 -1.43 2.77
CA THR A 62 -23.60 -2.67 3.42
C THR A 62 -22.50 -3.26 4.31
N GLY A 63 -22.86 -3.96 5.39
CA GLY A 63 -21.88 -4.58 6.31
C GLY A 63 -20.83 -5.46 5.62
N SER A 64 -21.21 -6.22 4.59
CA SER A 64 -20.30 -7.05 3.79
C SER A 64 -19.27 -6.22 3.02
N ILE A 65 -19.67 -5.04 2.52
CA ILE A 65 -18.79 -4.12 1.79
C ILE A 65 -17.78 -3.48 2.73
N VAL A 66 -18.20 -3.13 3.94
CA VAL A 66 -17.27 -2.60 4.95
C VAL A 66 -16.20 -3.64 5.28
N LEU A 67 -16.57 -4.90 5.51
CA LEU A 67 -15.62 -5.97 5.77
C LEU A 67 -14.67 -6.20 4.58
N ASN A 68 -15.19 -6.25 3.36
CA ASN A 68 -14.36 -6.36 2.16
C ASN A 68 -13.42 -5.15 2.03
N GLY A 69 -13.91 -3.92 2.24
CA GLY A 69 -13.09 -2.72 2.19
C GLY A 69 -11.97 -2.72 3.21
N VAL A 70 -12.21 -3.21 4.43
CA VAL A 70 -11.15 -3.38 5.44
C VAL A 70 -10.09 -4.36 4.95
N LEU A 71 -10.47 -5.54 4.47
CA LEU A 71 -9.53 -6.56 3.99
C LEU A 71 -8.72 -6.03 2.79
N GLN A 72 -9.40 -5.42 1.82
CA GLN A 72 -8.81 -4.85 0.63
C GLN A 72 -7.87 -3.69 0.96
N GLY A 73 -8.25 -2.82 1.90
CA GLY A 73 -7.40 -1.73 2.38
C GLY A 73 -6.13 -2.21 3.07
N ILE A 74 -6.22 -3.24 3.91
CA ILE A 74 -5.05 -3.85 4.57
C ILE A 74 -4.12 -4.49 3.52
N LEU A 75 -4.67 -5.25 2.57
CA LEU A 75 -3.90 -5.89 1.51
C LEU A 75 -3.14 -4.86 0.66
N CYS A 76 -3.83 -3.81 0.21
CA CYS A 76 -3.21 -2.76 -0.60
C CYS A 76 -2.17 -1.95 0.16
N ALA A 77 -2.44 -1.61 1.43
CA ALA A 77 -1.46 -0.91 2.26
C ALA A 77 -0.21 -1.77 2.53
N GLY A 78 -0.40 -3.06 2.84
CA GLY A 78 0.71 -4.00 3.00
C GLY A 78 1.54 -4.13 1.74
N MET A 79 0.89 -4.23 0.57
CA MET A 79 1.57 -4.33 -0.72
C MET A 79 2.33 -3.04 -1.07
N ALA A 80 1.73 -1.87 -0.82
CA ALA A 80 2.38 -0.57 -1.04
C ALA A 80 3.64 -0.41 -0.19
N VAL A 81 3.58 -0.77 1.10
CA VAL A 81 4.74 -0.72 2.01
C VAL A 81 5.79 -1.73 1.59
N TYR A 82 5.40 -2.95 1.22
CA TYR A 82 6.32 -3.99 0.76
C TYR A 82 7.06 -3.57 -0.52
N VAL A 83 6.34 -3.07 -1.53
CA VAL A 83 6.95 -2.54 -2.76
C VAL A 83 7.90 -1.40 -2.45
N HIS A 84 7.51 -0.46 -1.57
CA HIS A 84 8.40 0.62 -1.16
C HIS A 84 9.71 0.10 -0.52
N GLN A 85 9.62 -0.89 0.38
CA GLN A 85 10.79 -1.50 1.00
C GLN A 85 11.65 -2.26 -0.01
N LEU A 86 11.05 -2.98 -0.95
CA LEU A 86 11.77 -3.67 -2.02
C LEU A 86 12.54 -2.68 -2.91
N THR A 87 11.92 -1.56 -3.29
CA THR A 87 12.59 -0.51 -4.07
C THR A 87 13.82 0.01 -3.32
N ILE A 88 13.70 0.32 -2.02
CA ILE A 88 14.83 0.81 -1.22
C ILE A 88 15.93 -0.25 -1.09
N GLN A 89 15.57 -1.52 -0.89
CA GLN A 89 16.55 -2.61 -0.77
C GLN A 89 17.33 -2.82 -2.07
N SER A 90 16.66 -2.78 -3.22
CA SER A 90 17.31 -2.91 -4.52
C SER A 90 18.27 -1.76 -4.82
N THR A 91 17.91 -0.52 -4.46
CA THR A 91 18.79 0.64 -4.63
C THR A 91 20.00 0.60 -3.70
N ARG A 92 19.85 0.11 -2.46
CA ARG A 92 20.96 0.02 -1.51
C ARG A 92 22.01 -1.01 -1.93
N LYS A 93 21.56 -2.18 -2.40
CA LYS A 93 22.47 -3.26 -2.84
C LYS A 93 23.39 -2.83 -3.99
N ARG A 94 22.88 -2.01 -4.91
CA ARG A 94 23.65 -1.49 -6.05
C ARG A 94 24.77 -0.52 -5.66
N LYS A 95 24.70 0.08 -4.47
CA LYS A 95 25.70 1.04 -3.98
C LYS A 95 26.88 0.36 -3.29
N GLU A 96 26.62 -0.74 -2.60
CA GLU A 96 27.67 -1.59 -2.01
C GLU A 96 28.54 -2.27 -3.09
N ASP A 97 27.97 -2.56 -4.26
CA ASP A 97 28.70 -3.13 -5.40
C ASP A 97 29.60 -2.10 -6.12
N GLU A 98 29.27 -0.79 -6.06
CA GLU A 98 30.07 0.30 -6.67
C GLU A 98 31.19 0.81 -5.75
N ASP A 99 31.06 0.67 -4.43
CA ASP A 99 32.09 1.09 -3.45
C ASP A 99 33.18 0.00 -3.20
N GLN A 100 33.07 -1.18 -3.82
CA GLN A 100 34.04 -2.28 -3.73
C GLN A 100 34.98 -2.42 -4.95
N ASP A 101 34.83 -1.57 -5.98
CA ASP A 101 35.77 -1.41 -7.12
C ASP A 101 36.61 -0.12 -6.98
#